data_AF-A0A7C8EPM6-F1
#
_entry.id   AF-A0A7C8EPM6-F1
#
_cell.length_a   1.000
_cell.length_b   1.000
_cell.length_c   1.000
_cell.angle_alpha   90.00
_cell.angle_beta   90.00
_cell.angle_gamma   90.00
#
_symmetry.space_group_name_H-M   'P 1'
#
loop_
_entity.id
_entity.type
_entity.pdbx_description
1 polymer ?
#
loop_
_entity_poly.entity_id
_entity_poly.type
_entity_poly.pdbx_seq_one_letter_code
_entity_poly.pdbx_strand_id
1 'polypeptide(L)'
;LCTPLKIDWTFYCHKCDGMASLRTCPHGKEDRVLLSGTALRKGLSEGSPIPDHFGRDEVLEILRAYYAGLDEKVEIKLHGAATGN
;
A
#
# COMPACT_ATOMS: atom_id res chain seq x y z
N LEU A 1 31.23 -4.76 -9.70
CA LEU A 1 31.05 -3.71 -8.67
C LEU A 1 29.58 -3.32 -8.66
N CYS A 2 28.87 -3.52 -7.57
CA CYS A 2 27.50 -3.03 -7.37
C CYS A 2 27.40 -2.47 -5.95
N THR A 3 26.78 -1.30 -5.79
CA THR A 3 26.68 -0.59 -4.51
C THR A 3 25.23 -0.60 -4.04
N PRO A 4 24.95 -0.91 -2.75
CA PRO A 4 23.59 -0.94 -2.25
C PRO A 4 22.94 0.45 -2.19
N LEU A 5 21.70 0.54 -2.65
CA LEU A 5 20.84 1.72 -2.47
C LEU A 5 20.05 1.59 -1.17
N LYS A 6 20.25 2.53 -0.23
CA LYS A 6 19.56 2.55 1.06
C LYS A 6 18.20 3.24 0.91
N ILE A 7 17.15 2.46 0.64
CA ILE A 7 15.78 2.96 0.47
C ILE A 7 15.06 2.90 1.82
N ASP A 8 14.53 4.04 2.25
CA ASP A 8 13.67 4.15 3.44
C ASP A 8 12.21 3.90 3.08
N TRP A 9 11.35 3.87 4.11
CA TRP A 9 9.92 3.70 3.92
C TRP A 9 9.35 4.79 3.02
N THR A 10 8.59 4.36 2.02
CA THR A 10 7.91 5.24 1.06
C THR A 10 6.41 5.27 1.33
N PHE A 11 5.80 6.40 1.02
CA PHE A 11 4.38 6.66 1.23
C PHE A 11 3.90 7.66 0.20
N TYR A 12 2.59 7.67 -0.05
CA TYR A 12 1.97 8.74 -0.81
C TYR A 12 1.72 9.94 0.11
N CYS A 13 2.00 11.16 -0.34
CA CYS A 13 1.69 12.37 0.41
C CYS A 13 0.70 13.25 -0.36
N HIS A 14 -0.45 13.54 0.26
CA HIS A 14 -1.50 14.36 -0.35
C HIS A 14 -1.04 15.81 -0.63
N LYS A 15 -0.18 16.37 0.23
CA LYS A 15 0.36 17.72 0.03
C LYS A 15 1.43 17.81 -1.05
N CYS A 16 2.20 16.74 -1.24
CA CYS A 16 3.20 16.67 -2.32
C CYS A 16 2.61 16.17 -3.64
N ASP A 17 1.38 15.64 -3.60
CA ASP A 17 0.71 14.98 -4.71
C ASP A 17 1.57 13.89 -5.36
N GLY A 18 2.17 13.04 -4.53
CA GLY A 18 3.09 12.03 -5.03
C GLY A 18 3.73 11.13 -3.99
N MET A 19 4.49 10.16 -4.50
CA MET A 19 5.29 9.24 -3.69
C MET A 19 6.49 9.97 -3.09
N ALA A 20 6.65 9.82 -1.78
CA ALA A 20 7.72 10.40 -1.01
C ALA A 20 8.26 9.41 0.02
N SER A 21 9.32 9.82 0.70
CA SER A 21 9.91 9.13 1.85
C SER A 21 10.11 10.11 3.00
N LEU A 22 10.42 9.60 4.19
CA LEU A 22 10.75 10.41 5.37
C LEU A 22 11.90 11.41 5.13
N ARG A 23 12.76 11.15 4.13
CA ARG A 23 13.89 12.02 3.77
C ARG A 23 13.52 13.13 2.78
N THR A 24 12.40 13.00 2.09
CA THR A 24 12.03 13.84 0.94
C THR A 24 10.74 14.63 1.15
N CYS A 25 9.94 14.27 2.17
CA CYS A 25 8.70 14.97 2.51
C CYS A 25 8.67 15.33 4.01
N PRO A 26 8.50 16.62 4.37
CA PRO A 26 8.44 17.07 5.76
C PRO A 26 7.03 16.98 6.39
N HIS A 27 5.98 16.65 5.62
CA HIS A 27 4.59 16.67 6.09
C HIS A 27 4.31 15.58 7.13
N GLY A 28 3.34 15.80 8.04
CA GLY A 28 3.03 14.89 9.14
C GLY A 28 2.31 13.60 8.71
N LYS A 29 1.96 12.73 9.66
CA LYS A 29 1.26 11.45 9.37
C LYS A 29 -0.14 11.68 8.77
N GLU A 30 -0.78 12.79 9.12
CA GLU A 30 -2.09 13.20 8.64
C GLU A 30 -2.16 13.42 7.13
N ASP A 31 -1.04 13.78 6.49
CA ASP A 31 -0.97 14.04 5.05
C ASP A 31 -0.43 12.83 4.27
N ARG A 32 -0.23 11.68 4.94
CA ARG A 32 0.44 10.51 4.38
C ARG A 32 -0.50 9.32 4.30
N VAL A 33 -0.46 8.62 3.16
CA VAL A 33 -1.09 7.31 3.00
C VAL A 33 -0.01 6.23 3.07
N LEU A 34 -0.04 5.48 4.17
CA LEU A 34 0.80 4.30 4.42
C LEU A 34 -0.10 3.06 4.38
N LEU A 35 -0.18 2.39 3.25
CA LEU A 35 -0.85 1.10 3.14
C LEU A 35 0.20 0.01 2.97
N SER A 36 0.31 -0.87 3.96
CA SER A 36 1.19 -2.03 3.85
C SER A 36 0.64 -3.03 2.83
N GLY A 37 1.52 -3.82 2.21
CA GLY A 37 1.10 -4.91 1.32
C GLY A 37 0.18 -5.93 2.02
N THR A 38 0.30 -6.10 3.34
CA THR A 38 -0.60 -6.96 4.12
C THR A 38 -2.01 -6.38 4.20
N ALA A 39 -2.13 -5.07 4.45
CA ALA A 39 -3.43 -4.39 4.44
C ALA A 39 -4.08 -4.41 3.05
N LEU A 40 -3.28 -4.23 1.99
CA LEU A 40 -3.75 -4.35 0.61
C LEU A 40 -4.33 -5.73 0.31
N ARG A 41 -3.56 -6.80 0.56
CA ARG A 41 -4.03 -8.16 0.28
C ARG A 41 -5.29 -8.50 1.07
N LYS A 42 -5.37 -8.02 2.32
CA LYS A 42 -6.57 -8.17 3.15
C LYS A 42 -7.77 -7.48 2.50
N GLY A 43 -7.62 -6.21 2.11
CA GLY A 43 -8.68 -5.46 1.42
C GLY A 43 -9.13 -6.12 0.12
N LEU A 44 -8.20 -6.65 -0.69
CA LEU A 44 -8.53 -7.39 -1.91
C LEU A 44 -9.28 -8.69 -1.64
N SER A 45 -8.89 -9.45 -0.61
CA SER A 45 -9.55 -10.70 -0.22
C SER A 45 -10.98 -10.47 0.31
N GLU A 46 -11.16 -9.38 1.07
CA GLU A 46 -12.42 -8.96 1.69
C GLU A 46 -13.32 -8.14 0.75
N GLY A 47 -12.83 -7.74 -0.42
CA GLY A 47 -13.57 -6.87 -1.35
C GLY A 47 -13.76 -5.43 -0.85
N SER A 48 -12.91 -4.97 0.07
CA SER A 48 -12.97 -3.61 0.61
C SER A 48 -12.45 -2.56 -0.38
N PRO A 49 -12.95 -1.31 -0.31
CA PRO A 49 -12.40 -0.22 -1.12
C PRO A 49 -10.93 0.00 -0.78
N ILE A 50 -10.10 0.15 -1.82
CA ILE A 50 -8.68 0.48 -1.71
C ILE A 50 -8.55 1.99 -1.87
N PRO A 51 -7.76 2.69 -1.03
CA PRO A 51 -7.55 4.12 -1.16
C PRO A 51 -7.10 4.51 -2.57
N ASP A 52 -7.65 5.61 -3.08
CA ASP A 52 -7.20 6.24 -4.32
C ASP A 52 -5.70 6.58 -4.23
N HIS A 53 -5.01 6.54 -5.36
CA HIS A 53 -3.54 6.76 -5.48
C HIS A 53 -2.63 5.70 -4.85
N PHE A 54 -3.15 4.58 -4.33
CA PHE A 54 -2.30 3.47 -3.88
C PHE A 54 -1.65 2.71 -5.06
N GLY A 55 -2.42 2.49 -6.10
CA GLY A 55 -2.00 1.75 -7.29
C GLY A 55 -2.62 2.38 -8.52
N ARG A 56 -2.21 1.89 -9.68
CA ARG A 56 -2.87 2.24 -10.93
C ARG A 56 -4.14 1.42 -11.07
N ASP A 57 -5.21 2.04 -11.57
CA ASP A 57 -6.53 1.41 -11.67
C ASP A 57 -6.48 0.12 -12.49
N GLU A 58 -5.74 0.11 -13.60
CA GLU A 58 -5.59 -1.07 -14.46
C GLU A 58 -4.94 -2.25 -13.73
N VAL A 59 -4.06 -1.98 -12.77
CA VAL A 59 -3.42 -3.04 -11.96
C VAL A 59 -4.38 -3.52 -10.87
N LEU A 60 -5.12 -2.61 -10.25
CA LEU A 60 -6.08 -2.95 -9.19
C LEU A 60 -7.23 -3.80 -9.73
N GLU A 61 -7.71 -3.54 -10.94
CA GLU A 61 -8.73 -4.35 -11.60
C GLU A 61 -8.27 -5.80 -11.81
N ILE A 62 -7.05 -5.99 -12.30
CA ILE A 62 -6.45 -7.33 -12.49
C ILE A 62 -6.33 -8.05 -11.14
N LEU A 63 -5.85 -7.36 -10.12
CA LEU A 63 -5.71 -7.94 -8.77
C LEU A 63 -7.08 -8.31 -8.18
N ARG A 64 -8.08 -7.44 -8.30
CA ARG A 64 -9.45 -7.72 -7.83
C ARG A 64 -10.04 -8.94 -8.53
N ALA A 65 -9.88 -9.04 -9.85
CA ALA A 65 -10.36 -10.19 -10.62
C ALA A 65 -9.70 -11.49 -10.15
N TYR A 66 -8.38 -11.46 -9.92
CA TYR A 66 -7.65 -12.60 -9.38
C TYR A 66 -8.17 -13.01 -7.98
N TYR A 67 -8.28 -12.06 -7.05
CA TYR A 67 -8.73 -12.35 -5.68
C TYR A 67 -10.21 -12.77 -5.59
N ALA A 68 -11.06 -12.29 -6.51
CA ALA A 68 -12.45 -12.70 -6.61
C ALA A 68 -12.62 -14.15 -7.12
N GLY A 69 -11.68 -14.63 -7.94
CA GLY A 69 -11.69 -15.99 -8.48
C GLY A 69 -11.04 -17.06 -7.59
N LEU A 70 -10.62 -16.72 -6.38
CA LEU A 70 -10.03 -17.69 -5.44
C LEU A 70 -11.13 -18.49 -4.73
N ASP A 71 -11.16 -19.81 -4.96
CA ASP A 71 -12.07 -20.74 -4.27
C ASP A 71 -11.76 -20.84 -2.77
N GLU A 72 -10.48 -20.79 -2.41
CA GLU A 72 -10.01 -20.77 -1.02
C GLU A 72 -9.47 -19.38 -0.66
N LYS A 73 -10.22 -18.65 0.18
CA LYS A 73 -9.79 -17.37 0.71
C LYS A 73 -8.90 -17.58 1.92
N VAL A 74 -7.61 -17.27 1.77
CA VAL A 74 -6.67 -17.27 2.89
C VAL A 74 -6.98 -16.11 3.84
N GLU A 75 -7.11 -16.41 5.13
CA GLU A 75 -7.26 -15.40 6.18
C GLU A 75 -5.96 -14.60 6.31
N ILE A 76 -6.04 -13.28 6.12
CA ILE A 76 -4.89 -12.39 6.21
C ILE A 76 -4.90 -11.68 7.56
N LYS A 77 -4.00 -12.11 8.44
CA LYS A 77 -3.82 -11.51 9.76
C LYS A 77 -3.04 -10.19 9.65
N LEU A 78 -3.63 -9.11 10.17
CA LEU A 78 -2.93 -7.83 10.31
C LEU A 78 -1.97 -7.90 11.48
N HIS A 79 -0.74 -7.46 11.27
CA HIS A 79 0.25 -7.23 12.34
C HIS A 79 0.38 -5.73 12.61
N GLY A 80 0.89 -5.32 13.78
CA GLY A 80 0.97 -3.90 14.16
C GLY A 80 1.72 -3.01 13.16
N ALA A 81 2.71 -3.54 12.45
CA ALA A 81 3.43 -2.83 11.38
C ALA A 81 2.63 -2.63 10.08
N ALA A 82 1.47 -3.27 9.96
CA ALA A 82 0.64 -3.24 8.75
C ALA A 82 -0.21 -1.97 8.63
N THR A 83 -0.46 -1.27 9.74
CA THR A 83 -1.37 -0.12 9.82
C THR A 83 -0.65 1.23 9.87
N GLY A 84 0.68 1.27 9.73
CA GLY A 84 1.44 2.53 9.64
C GLY A 84 1.46 3.40 10.91
N ASN A 85 1.05 2.85 12.06
CA ASN A 85 1.09 3.52 13.36
C ASN A 85 2.47 3.43 14.02
#